data_AF-A0A679JIM1-F1
#
_entry.id   AF-A0A679JIM1-F1
#
_cell.length_a   1.000
_cell.length_b   1.000
_cell.length_c   1.000
_cell.angle_alpha   90.00
_cell.angle_beta   90.00
_cell.angle_gamma   90.00
#
_symmetry.space_group_name_H-M   'P 1'
#
loop_
_entity.id
_entity.type
_entity.pdbx_description
1 polymer ?
#
loop_
_entity_poly.entity_id
_entity_poly.type
_entity_poly.pdbx_seq_one_letter_code
_entity_poly.pdbx_strand_id
1 'polypeptide(L)'
;MPHLQQDDARRALNRLHTPDARADHLQARARNRLHAAPPPRVIEIGEVTAGIAVPERGGVRFFSSERDFDPLDGLVFRSVEQAAKAARDRFAARRAPRRHAVPTRLDLVRPEADLDLHRTAYGR
;
A
#
# COMPACT_ATOMS: atom_id res chain seq x y z
N MET A 1 -13.12 56.67 37.66
CA MET A 1 -12.63 55.33 37.30
C MET A 1 -13.80 54.40 36.97
N PRO A 2 -14.30 54.32 35.70
CA PRO A 2 -15.35 53.39 35.31
C PRO A 2 -14.81 52.40 34.25
N HIS A 3 -14.45 51.18 34.65
CA HIS A 3 -14.07 50.12 33.69
C HIS A 3 -14.57 48.73 34.08
N LEU A 4 -15.03 48.53 35.33
CA LEU A 4 -15.39 47.21 35.84
C LEU A 4 -16.68 46.62 35.22
N GLN A 5 -17.64 47.47 34.80
CA GLN A 5 -18.92 46.99 34.25
C GLN A 5 -18.77 46.30 32.87
N GLN A 6 -17.74 46.66 32.09
CA GLN A 6 -17.55 46.12 30.74
C GLN A 6 -16.92 44.71 30.75
N ASP A 7 -16.12 44.39 31.77
CA ASP A 7 -15.45 43.09 31.89
C ASP A 7 -16.41 41.97 32.31
N ASP A 8 -17.38 42.28 33.18
CA ASP A 8 -18.42 41.31 33.58
C ASP A 8 -19.38 40.99 32.42
N ALA A 9 -19.75 41.99 31.62
CA ALA A 9 -20.56 41.78 30.42
C ALA A 9 -19.83 40.92 29.38
N ARG A 10 -18.51 41.10 29.23
CA ARG A 10 -17.66 40.29 28.34
C ARG A 10 -17.47 38.86 28.87
N ARG A 11 -17.32 38.68 30.19
CA ARG A 11 -17.26 37.35 30.82
C ARG A 11 -18.57 36.57 30.70
N ALA A 12 -19.71 37.24 30.78
CA ALA A 12 -21.02 36.61 30.66
C ALA A 12 -21.28 36.07 29.24
N LEU A 13 -20.87 36.82 28.20
CA LEU A 13 -21.01 36.39 26.81
C LEU A 13 -20.07 35.23 26.44
N ASN A 14 -18.88 35.16 27.05
CA ASN A 14 -17.90 34.10 26.75
C ASN A 14 -18.27 32.74 27.38
N ARG A 15 -19.11 32.71 28.43
CA ARG A 15 -19.52 31.48 29.14
C ARG A 15 -20.54 30.63 28.36
N LEU A 16 -21.21 31.21 27.37
CA LEU A 16 -22.18 30.52 26.51
C LEU A 16 -21.56 29.90 25.25
N HIS A 17 -20.25 30.09 25.04
CA HIS A 17 -19.55 29.63 23.84
C HIS A 17 -18.76 28.34 24.09
N THR A 18 -19.31 27.41 24.88
CA THR A 18 -18.88 26.02 24.78
C THR A 18 -19.55 25.48 23.53
N PRO A 19 -18.86 25.39 22.37
CA PRO A 19 -19.49 24.77 21.22
C PRO A 19 -19.85 23.35 21.64
N ASP A 20 -21.11 22.99 21.43
CA ASP A 20 -21.60 21.67 21.75
C ASP A 20 -20.85 20.70 20.81
N ALA A 21 -19.72 20.15 21.28
CA ALA A 21 -18.78 19.42 20.44
C ALA A 21 -19.43 18.25 19.69
N ARG A 22 -20.55 17.74 20.24
CA ARG A 22 -21.40 16.74 19.57
C ARG A 22 -22.17 17.32 18.39
N ALA A 23 -22.74 18.52 18.53
CA ALA A 23 -23.41 19.24 17.44
C ALA A 23 -22.42 19.65 16.35
N ASP A 24 -21.23 20.11 16.71
CA ASP A 24 -20.15 20.38 15.77
C ASP A 24 -19.73 19.12 15.02
N HIS A 25 -19.64 17.97 15.70
CA HIS A 25 -19.32 16.71 15.06
C HIS A 25 -20.42 16.26 14.07
N LEU A 26 -21.70 16.46 14.41
CA LEU A 26 -22.82 16.20 13.51
C LEU A 26 -22.81 17.14 12.30
N GLN A 27 -22.46 18.40 12.50
CA GLN A 27 -22.41 19.42 11.45
C GLN A 27 -21.19 19.23 10.55
N ALA A 28 -20.05 18.80 11.12
CA ALA A 28 -18.88 18.35 10.37
C ALA A 28 -19.20 17.10 9.55
N ARG A 29 -19.92 16.11 10.11
CA ARG A 29 -20.42 14.95 9.35
C ARG A 29 -21.41 15.34 8.25
N ALA A 30 -22.30 16.30 8.50
CA ALA A 30 -23.26 16.77 7.52
C ALA A 30 -22.58 17.52 6.36
N ARG A 31 -21.57 18.34 6.64
CA ARG A 31 -20.71 18.96 5.63
C ARG A 31 -19.92 17.92 4.84
N ASN A 32 -19.42 16.87 5.50
CA ASN A 32 -18.70 15.77 4.86
C ASN A 32 -19.61 14.89 3.99
N ARG A 33 -20.92 14.79 4.27
CA ARG A 33 -21.89 14.08 3.41
C ARG A 33 -22.04 14.68 2.01
N LEU A 34 -21.68 15.95 1.81
CA LEU A 34 -21.71 16.61 0.50
C LEU A 34 -20.48 16.30 -0.36
N HIS A 35 -19.43 15.72 0.26
CA HIS A 35 -18.33 15.07 -0.46
C HIS A 35 -18.65 13.57 -0.55
N ALA A 36 -19.48 13.21 -1.54
CA ALA A 36 -19.93 11.84 -1.80
C ALA A 36 -18.81 10.85 -2.22
N ALA A 37 -17.56 11.11 -1.86
CA ALA A 37 -16.51 10.12 -1.92
C ALA A 37 -16.75 9.11 -0.77
N PRO A 38 -16.66 7.80 -1.04
CA PRO A 38 -16.73 6.81 0.03
C PRO A 38 -15.68 7.10 1.11
N PRO A 39 -15.87 6.70 2.37
CA PRO A 39 -14.83 6.88 3.38
C PRO A 39 -13.60 6.00 3.04
N PRO A 40 -12.39 6.37 3.51
CA PRO A 40 -11.24 5.47 3.49
C PRO A 40 -11.57 4.13 4.15
N ARG A 41 -11.05 3.03 3.59
CA ARG A 41 -11.32 1.67 4.08
C ARG A 41 -10.02 0.96 4.41
N VAL A 42 -9.93 0.38 5.60
CA VAL A 42 -8.83 -0.50 5.98
C VAL A 42 -8.96 -1.83 5.24
N ILE A 43 -7.85 -2.38 4.76
CA ILE A 43 -7.75 -3.66 4.08
C ILE A 43 -6.97 -4.61 4.98
N GLU A 44 -7.61 -5.71 5.35
CA GLU A 44 -7.08 -6.76 6.21
C GLU A 44 -7.01 -8.08 5.42
N ILE A 45 -5.85 -8.75 5.49
CA ILE A 45 -5.60 -10.03 4.83
C ILE A 45 -5.27 -11.07 5.90
N GLY A 46 -6.24 -11.94 6.20
CA GLY A 46 -6.12 -12.87 7.33
C GLY A 46 -6.07 -12.10 8.65
N GLU A 47 -4.98 -12.25 9.39
CA GLU A 47 -4.75 -11.58 10.68
C GLU A 47 -3.89 -10.31 10.54
N VAL A 48 -3.52 -9.93 9.30
CA VAL A 48 -2.59 -8.82 9.04
C VAL A 48 -3.34 -7.64 8.42
N THR A 49 -3.18 -6.45 9.00
CA THR A 49 -3.60 -5.20 8.36
C THR A 49 -2.64 -4.90 7.20
N ALA A 50 -3.11 -5.04 5.96
CA ALA A 50 -2.29 -4.79 4.78
C ALA A 50 -2.10 -3.30 4.51
N GLY A 51 -3.14 -2.50 4.78
CA GLY A 51 -3.11 -1.07 4.47
C GLY A 51 -4.46 -0.38 4.54
N ILE A 52 -4.49 0.86 4.07
CA ILE A 52 -5.71 1.67 3.94
C ILE A 52 -5.90 2.08 2.48
N ALA A 53 -7.12 1.91 1.97
CA ALA A 53 -7.55 2.40 0.67
C ALA A 53 -8.24 3.76 0.86
N VAL A 54 -7.60 4.82 0.38
CA VAL A 54 -8.11 6.19 0.42
C VAL A 54 -8.71 6.52 -0.94
N PRO A 55 -10.00 6.85 -1.04
CA PRO A 55 -10.58 7.27 -2.31
C PRO A 55 -9.93 8.54 -2.83
N GLU A 56 -9.57 8.51 -4.10
CA GLU A 56 -8.94 9.62 -4.83
C GLU A 56 -9.67 9.87 -6.16
N ARG A 57 -9.25 10.93 -6.87
CA ARG A 57 -9.79 11.27 -8.18
C ARG A 57 -9.52 10.13 -9.17
N GLY A 58 -10.54 9.30 -9.44
CA GLY A 58 -10.48 8.21 -10.41
C GLY A 58 -10.25 6.81 -9.82
N GLY A 59 -10.30 6.65 -8.49
CA GLY A 59 -10.15 5.34 -7.88
C GLY A 59 -9.86 5.40 -6.39
N VAL A 60 -9.00 4.51 -5.91
CA VAL A 60 -8.53 4.44 -4.53
C VAL A 60 -7.02 4.30 -4.51
N ARG A 61 -6.34 5.12 -3.72
CA ARG A 61 -4.91 4.97 -3.45
C ARG A 61 -4.73 4.03 -2.27
N PHE A 62 -3.84 3.06 -2.42
CA PHE A 62 -3.47 2.14 -1.35
C PHE A 62 -2.27 2.70 -0.59
N PHE A 63 -2.33 2.66 0.73
CA PHE A 63 -1.19 2.92 1.60
C PHE A 63 -0.91 1.69 2.44
N SER A 64 0.33 1.22 2.36
CA SER A 64 0.79 0.04 3.06
C SER A 64 0.88 0.27 4.57
N SER A 65 0.54 -0.76 5.34
CA SER A 65 0.75 -0.77 6.80
C SER A 65 1.95 -1.63 7.21
N GLU A 66 2.44 -2.48 6.32
CA GLU A 66 3.49 -3.45 6.60
C GLU A 66 4.37 -3.68 5.36
N ARG A 67 5.65 -4.02 5.58
CA ARG A 67 6.69 -4.10 4.53
C ARG A 67 6.39 -5.06 3.39
N ASP A 68 5.58 -6.08 3.66
CA ASP A 68 5.16 -7.04 2.63
C ASP A 68 4.32 -6.39 1.51
N PHE A 69 3.67 -5.27 1.84
CA PHE A 69 2.79 -4.51 0.96
C PHE A 69 3.41 -3.20 0.44
N ASP A 70 4.67 -2.88 0.80
CA ASP A 70 5.40 -1.72 0.27
C ASP A 70 5.32 -1.58 -1.26
N PRO A 71 5.38 -2.66 -2.08
CA PRO A 71 5.26 -2.53 -3.53
C PRO A 71 3.90 -2.02 -4.01
N LEU A 72 2.87 -2.05 -3.15
CA LEU A 72 1.53 -1.55 -3.43
C LEU A 72 1.32 -0.13 -2.88
N ASP A 73 2.29 0.39 -2.11
CA ASP A 73 2.20 1.70 -1.49
C ASP A 73 2.12 2.82 -2.54
N GLY A 74 1.16 3.72 -2.37
CA GLY A 74 0.91 4.83 -3.28
C GLY A 74 0.25 4.46 -4.61
N LEU A 75 0.05 3.17 -4.91
CA LEU A 75 -0.62 2.76 -6.15
C LEU A 75 -2.11 3.12 -6.11
N VAL A 76 -2.60 3.60 -7.25
CA VAL A 76 -4.02 3.91 -7.44
C VAL A 76 -4.69 2.74 -8.17
N PHE A 77 -5.70 2.18 -7.52
CA PHE A 77 -6.55 1.11 -8.04
C PHE A 77 -7.91 1.65 -8.44
N ARG A 78 -8.61 0.95 -9.34
CA ARG A 78 -9.96 1.33 -9.77
C ARG A 78 -11.01 1.13 -8.68
N SER A 79 -10.76 0.24 -7.72
CA SER A 79 -11.65 -0.02 -6.59
C SER A 79 -10.90 -0.59 -5.38
N VAL A 80 -11.56 -0.58 -4.21
CA VAL A 80 -11.05 -1.16 -2.96
C VAL A 80 -10.84 -2.67 -3.12
N GLU A 81 -11.74 -3.36 -3.82
CA GLU A 81 -11.66 -4.79 -4.08
C GLU A 81 -10.42 -5.13 -4.92
N GLN A 82 -10.08 -4.28 -5.89
CA GLN A 82 -8.87 -4.46 -6.69
C GLN A 82 -7.60 -4.28 -5.85
N ALA A 83 -7.58 -3.26 -4.98
CA ALA A 83 -6.48 -3.06 -4.04
C ALA A 83 -6.33 -4.24 -3.07
N ALA A 84 -7.45 -4.72 -2.52
CA ALA A 84 -7.48 -5.88 -1.64
C ALA A 84 -7.03 -7.16 -2.35
N LYS A 85 -7.42 -7.36 -3.61
CA LYS A 85 -6.96 -8.49 -4.42
C LYS A 85 -5.45 -8.44 -4.63
N ALA A 86 -4.89 -7.29 -4.99
CA ALA A 86 -3.45 -7.13 -5.16
C ALA A 86 -2.69 -7.43 -3.87
N ALA A 87 -3.20 -6.97 -2.72
CA ALA A 87 -2.64 -7.28 -1.41
C ALA A 87 -2.68 -8.80 -1.11
N ARG A 88 -3.81 -9.47 -1.38
CA ARG A 88 -3.94 -10.93 -1.21
C ARG A 88 -2.95 -11.71 -2.09
N ASP A 89 -2.86 -11.35 -3.37
CA ASP A 89 -1.96 -12.01 -4.32
C ASP A 89 -0.50 -11.86 -3.86
N ARG A 90 -0.13 -10.69 -3.33
CA ARG A 90 1.22 -10.45 -2.78
C ARG A 90 1.49 -11.29 -1.54
N PHE A 91 0.55 -11.33 -0.61
CA PHE A 91 0.65 -12.13 0.61
C PHE A 91 0.77 -13.63 0.29
N ALA A 92 0.02 -14.12 -0.70
CA ALA A 92 0.10 -15.49 -1.18
C ALA A 92 1.45 -15.79 -1.87
N ALA A 93 1.95 -14.88 -2.71
CA ALA A 93 3.24 -15.02 -3.40
C ALA A 93 4.42 -15.07 -2.42
N ARG A 94 4.33 -14.39 -1.27
CA ARG A 94 5.32 -14.49 -0.18
C ARG A 94 5.29 -15.86 0.50
N ARG A 95 4.10 -16.42 0.74
CA ARG A 95 3.93 -17.73 1.40
C ARG A 95 4.22 -18.91 0.48
N ALA A 96 4.23 -18.69 -0.84
CA ALA A 96 4.72 -19.70 -1.78
C ALA A 96 6.22 -19.95 -1.51
N PRO A 97 6.65 -21.20 -1.28
CA PRO A 97 8.06 -21.50 -1.15
C PRO A 97 8.76 -21.04 -2.41
N ARG A 98 9.82 -20.22 -2.27
CA ARG A 98 10.76 -19.92 -3.34
C ARG A 98 11.31 -21.27 -3.80
N ARG A 99 10.71 -21.88 -4.83
CA ARG A 99 11.34 -22.95 -5.58
C ARG A 99 12.58 -22.31 -6.18
N HIS A 100 13.71 -22.56 -5.54
CA HIS A 100 15.02 -22.17 -6.01
C HIS A 100 15.10 -22.54 -7.49
N ALA A 101 15.05 -21.53 -8.36
CA ALA A 101 15.52 -21.68 -9.72
C ALA A 101 17.02 -21.94 -9.59
N VAL A 102 17.40 -23.21 -9.59
CA VAL A 102 18.78 -23.62 -9.78
C VAL A 102 19.16 -23.10 -11.17
N PRO A 103 20.13 -22.19 -11.32
CA PRO A 103 20.64 -21.89 -12.64
C PRO A 103 21.34 -23.16 -13.12
N THR A 104 20.69 -23.89 -14.03
CA THR A 104 21.35 -24.92 -14.83
C THR A 104 22.44 -24.22 -15.64
N ARG A 105 23.65 -24.13 -15.08
CA ARG A 105 24.87 -23.96 -15.85
C ARG A 105 25.07 -25.26 -16.61
N LEU A 106 24.44 -25.34 -17.78
CA LEU A 106 24.74 -26.37 -18.76
C LEU A 106 26.10 -25.98 -19.39
N ASP A 107 27.11 -26.68 -18.89
CA ASP A 107 28.26 -27.19 -19.61
C ASP A 107 29.05 -26.23 -20.52
N LEU A 108 30.17 -25.80 -19.94
CA LEU A 108 31.39 -25.41 -20.62
C LEU A 108 31.87 -26.60 -21.48
N VAL A 109 31.43 -26.68 -22.74
CA VAL A 109 32.07 -27.58 -23.71
C VAL A 109 33.38 -26.93 -24.13
N ARG A 110 34.47 -27.33 -23.47
CA ARG A 110 35.83 -27.22 -24.01
C ARG A 110 35.96 -28.25 -25.13
N PRO A 111 36.22 -27.87 -26.39
CA PRO A 111 36.83 -28.80 -27.32
C PRO A 111 38.32 -28.92 -26.93
N GLU A 112 38.63 -29.94 -26.15
CA GLU A 112 40.01 -30.41 -26.00
C GLU A 112 40.51 -30.84 -27.38
N ALA A 113 41.69 -30.35 -27.72
CA ALA A 113 42.44 -30.77 -28.89
C ALA A 113 42.75 -32.26 -28.80
N ASP A 114 42.43 -33.00 -29.87
CA ASP A 114 43.05 -34.29 -30.14
C ASP A 114 43.71 -34.20 -31.52
N LEU A 115 44.95 -33.71 -31.49
CA LEU A 115 45.95 -34.11 -32.46
C LEU A 115 46.27 -35.58 -32.14
N ASP A 116 45.90 -36.51 -32.99
CA ASP A 116 46.76 -37.66 -33.22
C ASP A 116 46.80 -38.09 -34.68
N LEU A 117 48.03 -38.31 -35.09
CA LEU A 117 48.58 -38.36 -36.42
C LEU A 117 49.05 -39.80 -36.64
N HIS A 118 48.17 -40.65 -37.14
CA HIS A 118 48.55 -41.98 -37.64
C HIS A 118 47.82 -42.21 -38.95
N ARG A 119 48.37 -41.80 -40.11
CA ARG A 119 49.56 -42.34 -40.78
C ARG A 119 49.60 -43.87 -40.71
N THR A 120 48.81 -44.51 -41.56
CA THR A 120 49.18 -45.78 -42.21
C THR A 120 48.90 -45.67 -43.69
N ALA A 121 50.00 -45.51 -44.43
CA ALA A 121 50.04 -45.64 -45.87
C ALA A 121 49.70 -47.09 -46.22
N TYR A 122 48.70 -47.29 -47.09
CA TYR A 122 48.52 -48.54 -47.80
C TYR A 122 49.71 -48.73 -48.73
N GLY A 123 50.48 -49.81 -48.47
CA GLY A 123 51.55 -50.29 -49.32
C GLY A 123 51.02 -50.86 -50.64
N ARG A 124 51.86 -50.71 -51.66
CA ARG A 124 51.73 -51.22 -53.02
C ARG A 124 52.55 -52.50 -53.16
#